data_AF-A0A972ZA45-F1
#
_entry.id   AF-A0A972ZA45-F1
#
_cell.length_a   1.000
_cell.length_b   1.000
_cell.length_c   1.000
_cell.angle_alpha   90.00
_cell.angle_beta   90.00
_cell.angle_gamma   90.00
#
_symmetry.space_group_name_H-M   'P 1'
#
loop_
_entity.id
_entity.type
_entity.pdbx_description
1 polymer ?
#
loop_
_entity_poly.entity_id
_entity_poly.type
_entity_poly.pdbx_seq_one_letter_code
_entity_poly.pdbx_strand_id
1 'polypeptide(L)'
;MPTALTDKIRNGSGIIDIFKDASGTEVQEYFQGQGGTFYLGVDLNEDASGNESSTSAGVAIKEMELLIQTTNGDFSFSEFYTNTTATILEEGAAGTQEFHTLFGTSGSNQITGSTSNFDIAAFDDVIEIRNVNVTGDITGAQLRVKFLDTARVGTNETFFDYSAGFEEFAVLTSSDARLLDTANLGLGDAAPETVTYNISAPSGTPEPYWFLLLIIPVIFLWRKHGRKKAHI
;
A
#
# COMPACT_ATOMS: atom_id res chain seq x y z
N MET A 1 -14.74 -1.67 -10.12
CA MET A 1 -15.01 -1.58 -8.67
C MET A 1 -14.08 -0.56 -8.00
N PRO A 2 -14.33 0.73 -8.16
CA PRO A 2 -14.08 1.70 -7.08
C PRO A 2 -15.31 1.77 -6.17
N THR A 3 -15.12 1.67 -4.86
CA THR A 3 -16.22 1.75 -3.88
C THR A 3 -15.71 2.18 -2.51
N ALA A 4 -16.51 2.95 -1.76
CA ALA A 4 -16.27 3.07 -0.33
C ALA A 4 -16.55 1.72 0.35
N LEU A 5 -15.78 1.43 1.39
CA LEU A 5 -15.96 0.25 2.23
C LEU A 5 -16.75 0.66 3.48
N THR A 6 -17.74 -0.14 3.86
CA THR A 6 -18.64 0.18 4.99
C THR A 6 -18.06 -0.20 6.34
N ASP A 7 -17.14 -1.16 6.37
CA ASP A 7 -16.38 -1.49 7.57
C ASP A 7 -15.28 -0.46 7.84
N LYS A 8 -15.04 -0.20 9.13
CA LYS A 8 -14.16 0.86 9.63
C LYS A 8 -13.17 0.28 10.63
N ILE A 9 -11.97 0.84 10.68
CA ILE A 9 -10.98 0.44 11.69
C ILE A 9 -11.14 1.36 12.91
N ARG A 10 -11.30 0.76 14.09
CA ARG A 10 -11.48 1.47 15.37
C ARG A 10 -10.48 0.96 16.39
N ASN A 11 -9.92 1.86 17.19
CA ASN A 11 -8.98 1.51 18.26
C ASN A 11 -7.77 0.70 17.75
N GLY A 12 -7.20 1.09 16.60
CA GLY A 12 -5.93 0.53 16.14
C GLY A 12 -5.98 -0.79 15.40
N SER A 13 -7.11 -1.51 15.36
CA SER A 13 -7.17 -2.76 14.60
C SER A 13 -8.58 -3.16 14.18
N GLY A 14 -8.69 -3.93 13.10
CA GLY A 14 -9.97 -4.41 12.61
C GLY A 14 -9.87 -5.27 11.36
N ILE A 15 -11.04 -5.73 10.93
CA ILE A 15 -11.22 -6.51 9.70
C ILE A 15 -12.29 -5.81 8.88
N ILE A 16 -11.96 -5.58 7.61
CA ILE A 16 -12.85 -5.03 6.59
C ILE A 16 -13.28 -6.19 5.70
N ASP A 17 -14.58 -6.47 5.67
CA ASP A 17 -15.18 -7.45 4.77
C ASP A 17 -15.57 -6.77 3.46
N ILE A 18 -14.73 -6.95 2.43
CA ILE A 18 -14.93 -6.32 1.11
C ILE A 18 -16.24 -6.80 0.47
N PHE A 19 -16.73 -8.00 0.84
CA PHE A 19 -17.95 -8.58 0.27
C PHE A 19 -19.24 -7.90 0.76
N LYS A 20 -19.15 -7.00 1.74
CA LYS A 20 -20.29 -6.13 2.11
C LYS A 20 -20.60 -5.11 1.03
N ASP A 21 -19.59 -4.69 0.26
CA ASP A 21 -19.68 -3.57 -0.67
C ASP A 21 -19.43 -3.98 -2.13
N ALA A 22 -18.94 -5.20 -2.37
CA ALA A 22 -18.69 -5.72 -3.70
C ALA A 22 -18.92 -7.24 -3.80
N SER A 23 -19.29 -7.72 -4.98
CA SER A 23 -19.38 -9.15 -5.27
C SER A 23 -18.02 -9.77 -5.61
N GLY A 24 -17.90 -11.10 -5.48
CA GLY A 24 -16.69 -11.82 -5.85
C GLY A 24 -16.28 -11.62 -7.32
N THR A 25 -17.25 -11.53 -8.24
CA THR A 25 -16.99 -11.21 -9.65
C THR A 25 -16.38 -9.82 -9.80
N GLU A 26 -16.90 -8.81 -9.10
CA GLU A 26 -16.38 -7.44 -9.18
C GLU A 26 -14.96 -7.34 -8.60
N VAL A 27 -14.67 -8.04 -7.51
CA VAL A 27 -13.33 -8.12 -6.91
C VAL A 27 -12.35 -8.80 -7.88
N GLN A 28 -12.77 -9.90 -8.52
CA GLN A 28 -11.94 -10.62 -9.47
C GLN A 28 -11.64 -9.79 -10.72
N GLU A 29 -12.66 -9.14 -11.30
CA GLU A 29 -12.50 -8.22 -12.43
C GLU A 29 -11.62 -7.02 -12.06
N TYR A 30 -11.73 -6.52 -10.82
CA TYR A 30 -10.88 -5.45 -10.33
C TYR A 30 -9.41 -5.84 -10.32
N PHE A 31 -9.04 -6.98 -9.71
CA PHE A 31 -7.64 -7.40 -9.66
C PHE A 31 -7.07 -7.62 -11.06
N GLN A 32 -7.85 -8.21 -11.98
CA GLN A 32 -7.45 -8.36 -13.37
C GLN A 32 -7.25 -7.01 -14.08
N GLY A 33 -8.16 -6.06 -13.86
CA GLY A 33 -8.10 -4.72 -14.44
C GLY A 33 -6.99 -3.83 -13.89
N GLN A 34 -6.56 -4.06 -12.63
CA GLN A 34 -5.48 -3.31 -11.98
C GLN A 34 -4.11 -4.02 -12.06
N GLY A 35 -3.99 -5.11 -12.82
CA GLY A 35 -2.72 -5.83 -12.98
C GLY A 35 -2.25 -6.55 -11.72
N GLY A 36 -3.18 -6.95 -10.85
CA GLY A 36 -2.89 -7.62 -9.58
C GLY A 36 -2.49 -6.66 -8.45
N THR A 37 -2.74 -5.36 -8.58
CA THR A 37 -2.56 -4.42 -7.45
C THR A 37 -3.91 -4.05 -6.85
N PHE A 38 -4.01 -4.13 -5.53
CA PHE A 38 -5.11 -3.60 -4.74
C PHE A 38 -4.75 -2.20 -4.25
N TYR A 39 -5.51 -1.20 -4.68
CA TYR A 39 -5.33 0.19 -4.26
C TYR A 39 -6.42 0.56 -3.27
N LEU A 40 -6.01 0.97 -2.09
CA LEU A 40 -6.87 1.42 -1.01
C LEU A 40 -6.61 2.89 -0.73
N GLY A 41 -7.63 3.72 -0.89
CA GLY A 41 -7.64 5.08 -0.36
C GLY A 41 -8.02 5.04 1.11
N VAL A 42 -7.39 5.87 1.91
CA VAL A 42 -7.67 6.02 3.35
C VAL A 42 -8.04 7.47 3.62
N ASP A 43 -9.02 7.67 4.49
CA ASP A 43 -9.34 8.96 5.11
C ASP A 43 -9.02 8.83 6.60
N LEU A 44 -8.08 9.66 7.04
CA LEU A 44 -7.56 9.67 8.39
C LEU A 44 -8.41 10.56 9.29
N ASN A 45 -8.88 9.99 10.39
CA ASN A 45 -9.73 10.67 11.34
C ASN A 45 -9.05 10.77 12.71
N GLU A 46 -7.90 11.42 12.69
CA GLU A 46 -7.12 11.73 13.88
C GLU A 46 -7.59 13.01 14.57
N ASP A 47 -7.46 13.06 15.90
CA ASP A 47 -7.69 14.24 16.73
C ASP A 47 -6.36 14.98 16.76
N ALA A 48 -6.34 16.25 16.34
CA ALA A 48 -5.12 17.05 16.27
C ALA A 48 -4.46 17.19 17.67
N SER A 49 -3.70 16.17 18.05
CA SER A 49 -3.19 15.94 19.39
C SER A 49 -1.68 15.70 19.35
N GLY A 50 -1.01 15.93 20.48
CA GLY A 50 0.45 15.81 20.53
C GLY A 50 1.16 16.77 19.57
N ASN A 51 1.80 16.21 18.54
CA ASN A 51 2.48 16.97 17.48
C ASN A 51 1.66 17.14 16.21
N GLU A 52 0.45 16.62 16.14
CA GLU A 52 -0.42 16.76 14.98
C GLU A 52 -1.07 18.15 14.92
N SER A 53 -1.65 18.47 13.77
CA SER A 53 -2.38 19.69 13.51
C SER A 53 -3.61 19.42 12.63
N SER A 54 -4.47 20.42 12.46
CA SER A 54 -5.63 20.31 11.55
C SER A 54 -5.23 20.02 10.09
N THR A 55 -3.98 20.28 9.71
CA THR A 55 -3.48 20.12 8.33
C THR A 55 -2.48 18.98 8.18
N SER A 56 -2.11 18.32 9.28
CA SER A 56 -1.16 17.20 9.26
C SER A 56 -1.36 16.32 10.48
N ALA A 57 -1.81 15.11 10.21
CA ALA A 57 -1.94 14.00 11.13
C ALA A 57 -1.37 12.74 10.47
N GLY A 58 -1.12 11.69 11.24
CA GLY A 58 -0.61 10.46 10.67
C GLY A 58 -0.74 9.24 11.55
N VAL A 59 -0.86 8.09 10.88
CA VAL A 59 -0.88 6.76 11.52
C VAL A 59 0.27 5.92 10.98
N ALA A 60 0.82 5.04 11.82
CA ALA A 60 1.78 4.03 11.39
C ALA A 60 1.11 2.65 11.35
N ILE A 61 1.41 1.87 10.32
CA ILE A 61 0.82 0.54 10.12
C ILE A 61 1.81 -0.51 10.61
N LYS A 62 1.36 -1.32 11.59
CA LYS A 62 2.14 -2.44 12.13
C LYS A 62 1.99 -3.69 11.26
N GLU A 63 0.76 -4.05 10.95
CA GLU A 63 0.43 -5.27 10.20
C GLU A 63 -0.75 -5.02 9.26
N MET A 64 -0.68 -5.60 8.07
CA MET A 64 -1.80 -5.68 7.13
C MET A 64 -1.82 -7.04 6.45
N GLU A 65 -3.01 -7.59 6.24
CA GLU A 65 -3.21 -8.86 5.53
C GLU A 65 -4.47 -8.79 4.67
N LEU A 66 -4.33 -8.97 3.37
CA LEU A 66 -5.43 -9.26 2.46
C LEU A 66 -5.60 -10.78 2.33
N LEU A 67 -6.71 -11.30 2.85
CA LEU A 67 -7.11 -12.69 2.73
C LEU A 67 -8.18 -12.82 1.64
N ILE A 68 -7.86 -13.56 0.58
CA ILE A 68 -8.78 -13.89 -0.51
C ILE A 68 -9.15 -15.37 -0.43
N GLN A 69 -10.44 -15.66 -0.32
CA GLN A 69 -10.97 -17.01 -0.30
C GLN A 69 -11.50 -17.34 -1.69
N THR A 70 -11.13 -18.52 -2.20
CA THR A 70 -11.55 -18.97 -3.53
C THR A 70 -12.09 -20.40 -3.49
N THR A 71 -12.71 -20.83 -4.58
CA THR A 71 -13.09 -22.25 -4.77
C THR A 71 -11.90 -23.22 -4.77
N ASN A 72 -10.67 -22.73 -4.95
CA ASN A 72 -9.45 -23.54 -4.92
C ASN A 72 -8.67 -23.45 -3.59
N GLY A 73 -9.13 -22.63 -2.64
CA GLY A 73 -8.49 -22.42 -1.35
C GLY A 73 -8.23 -20.94 -1.04
N ASP A 74 -7.53 -20.72 0.07
CA ASP A 74 -7.28 -19.38 0.63
C ASP A 74 -5.89 -18.86 0.22
N PHE A 75 -5.82 -17.58 -0.12
CA PHE A 75 -4.61 -16.85 -0.49
C PHE A 75 -4.45 -15.65 0.45
N SER A 76 -3.25 -15.47 1.01
CA SER A 76 -2.94 -14.36 1.92
C SER A 76 -1.80 -13.51 1.37
N PHE A 77 -1.95 -12.19 1.46
CA PHE A 77 -0.98 -11.19 1.03
C PHE A 77 -0.74 -10.20 2.17
N SER A 78 0.47 -10.20 2.74
CA SER A 78 0.87 -9.32 3.85
C SER A 78 1.94 -8.30 3.50
N GLU A 79 2.44 -8.33 2.27
CA GLU A 79 3.31 -7.27 1.75
C GLU A 79 2.45 -6.12 1.23
N PHE A 80 2.62 -4.94 1.82
CA PHE A 80 1.90 -3.73 1.47
C PHE A 80 2.87 -2.55 1.40
N TYR A 81 2.43 -1.48 0.74
CA TYR A 81 3.25 -0.30 0.50
C TYR A 81 2.40 0.94 0.71
N THR A 82 3.03 2.00 1.21
CA THR A 82 2.49 3.37 1.27
C THR A 82 3.55 4.31 0.72
N ASN A 83 3.18 5.54 0.39
CA ASN A 83 4.11 6.54 -0.13
C ASN A 83 5.17 6.98 0.89
N THR A 84 4.92 6.75 2.19
CA THR A 84 5.80 7.18 3.27
C THR A 84 6.18 6.07 4.24
N THR A 85 7.36 6.19 4.81
CA THR A 85 7.81 5.34 5.92
C THR A 85 8.45 6.21 6.99
N ALA A 86 8.40 5.77 8.24
CA ALA A 86 9.10 6.44 9.33
C ALA A 86 9.77 5.44 10.25
N THR A 87 10.90 5.84 10.82
CA THR A 87 11.55 5.10 11.91
C THR A 87 10.86 5.47 13.22
N ILE A 88 10.24 4.48 13.88
CA ILE A 88 9.40 4.67 15.07
C ILE A 88 9.78 3.62 16.12
N LEU A 89 9.79 4.02 17.39
CA LEU A 89 9.87 3.11 18.54
C LEU A 89 8.48 2.60 18.90
N GLU A 90 8.24 1.30 18.66
CA GLU A 90 7.03 0.61 19.12
C GLU A 90 6.98 0.54 20.66
N GLU A 91 5.77 0.58 21.22
CA GLU A 91 5.55 0.36 22.65
C GLU A 91 6.14 -0.98 23.12
N GLY A 92 6.99 -0.93 24.14
CA GLY A 92 7.65 -2.11 24.70
C GLY A 92 8.81 -2.67 23.88
N ALA A 93 9.14 -2.09 22.71
CA ALA A 93 10.32 -2.48 21.94
C ALA A 93 11.63 -1.93 22.54
N ALA A 94 12.74 -2.60 22.24
CA ALA A 94 14.07 -2.21 22.70
C ALA A 94 14.78 -1.20 21.79
N GLY A 95 14.22 -0.93 20.61
CA GLY A 95 14.80 -0.05 19.59
C GLY A 95 13.79 0.26 18.49
N THR A 96 14.12 1.27 17.68
CA THR A 96 13.27 1.73 16.59
C THR A 96 13.30 0.77 15.39
N GLN A 97 12.22 0.79 14.62
CA GLN A 97 12.09 0.06 13.35
C GLN A 97 11.42 0.96 12.32
N GLU A 98 11.61 0.67 11.03
CA GLU A 98 10.92 1.38 9.95
C GLU A 98 9.53 0.78 9.73
N PHE A 99 8.52 1.63 9.69
CA PHE A 99 7.12 1.27 9.44
C PHE A 99 6.57 2.09 8.27
N HIS A 100 5.62 1.49 7.55
CA HIS A 100 4.77 2.20 6.61
C HIS A 100 3.86 3.17 7.35
N THR A 101 3.76 4.38 6.83
CA THR A 101 2.97 5.46 7.43
C THR A 101 1.92 5.95 6.45
N LEU A 102 0.85 6.51 7.00
CA LEU A 102 -0.15 7.28 6.28
C LEU A 102 -0.15 8.70 6.84
N PHE A 103 -0.31 9.68 5.96
CA PHE A 103 -0.47 11.09 6.34
C PHE A 103 -1.78 11.65 5.84
N GLY A 104 -2.33 12.61 6.56
CA GLY A 104 -3.61 13.22 6.23
C GLY A 104 -3.90 14.51 6.95
N THR A 105 -5.13 14.98 6.81
CA THR A 105 -5.65 16.12 7.55
C THR A 105 -6.51 15.64 8.71
N SER A 106 -6.39 16.28 9.88
CA SER A 106 -7.19 15.87 11.05
C SER A 106 -8.67 16.22 10.88
N GLY A 107 -9.54 15.29 11.31
CA GLY A 107 -10.99 15.48 11.38
C GLY A 107 -11.74 15.37 10.05
N SER A 108 -11.12 14.85 8.99
CA SER A 108 -11.85 14.43 7.80
C SER A 108 -12.64 13.13 8.07
N ASN A 109 -13.88 13.10 7.56
CA ASN A 109 -14.75 11.93 7.44
C ASN A 109 -15.58 12.18 6.20
N GLN A 110 -14.97 11.97 5.05
CA GLN A 110 -15.45 12.44 3.77
C GLN A 110 -15.67 11.29 2.79
N ILE A 111 -15.19 10.08 3.08
CA ILE A 111 -15.51 8.90 2.27
C ILE A 111 -17.00 8.55 2.43
N THR A 112 -17.80 8.96 1.44
CA THR A 112 -19.24 8.69 1.41
C THR A 112 -19.65 8.03 0.09
N GLY A 113 -20.34 6.89 0.17
CA GLY A 113 -21.01 6.27 -0.99
C GLY A 113 -20.09 5.72 -2.10
N SER A 114 -20.47 5.93 -3.36
CA SER A 114 -19.71 5.42 -4.52
C SER A 114 -18.57 6.36 -4.88
N THR A 115 -17.35 5.82 -5.03
CA THR A 115 -16.16 6.59 -5.47
C THR A 115 -16.08 6.78 -6.98
N SER A 116 -17.16 6.47 -7.71
CA SER A 116 -17.25 6.65 -9.17
C SER A 116 -17.04 8.11 -9.64
N ASN A 117 -17.20 9.09 -8.75
CA ASN A 117 -16.77 10.48 -8.95
C ASN A 117 -15.70 10.80 -7.91
N PHE A 118 -14.47 10.28 -8.11
CA PHE A 118 -13.36 10.46 -7.19
C PHE A 118 -13.22 11.94 -6.78
N ASP A 119 -13.31 12.19 -5.47
CA ASP A 119 -13.09 13.48 -4.84
C ASP A 119 -11.84 13.38 -3.98
N ILE A 120 -10.79 14.08 -4.38
CA ILE A 120 -9.51 14.04 -3.68
C ILE A 120 -9.62 14.59 -2.26
N ALA A 121 -10.57 15.50 -1.99
CA ALA A 121 -10.79 16.03 -0.65
C ALA A 121 -11.35 14.98 0.31
N ALA A 122 -11.83 13.84 -0.22
CA ALA A 122 -12.40 12.77 0.57
C ALA A 122 -11.39 11.74 1.07
N PHE A 123 -10.11 11.89 0.74
CA PHE A 123 -9.06 10.93 1.06
C PHE A 123 -7.80 11.68 1.49
N ASP A 124 -6.91 10.96 2.17
CA ASP A 124 -5.66 11.47 2.68
C ASP A 124 -4.44 10.75 2.07
N ASP A 125 -4.45 9.42 2.04
CA ASP A 125 -3.31 8.62 1.57
C ASP A 125 -3.74 7.30 0.90
N VAL A 126 -2.75 6.61 0.32
CA VAL A 126 -2.94 5.34 -0.41
C VAL A 126 -2.13 4.22 0.23
N ILE A 127 -2.76 3.04 0.28
CA ILE A 127 -2.10 1.76 0.51
C ILE A 127 -2.18 0.92 -0.77
N GLU A 128 -1.06 0.29 -1.13
CA GLU A 128 -0.97 -0.68 -2.22
C GLU A 128 -0.65 -2.09 -1.70
N ILE A 129 -1.43 -3.08 -2.13
CA ILE A 129 -1.07 -4.51 -1.99
C ILE A 129 -0.83 -5.04 -3.40
N ARG A 130 0.41 -5.44 -3.68
CA ARG A 130 0.86 -5.78 -5.02
C ARG A 130 0.88 -7.29 -5.25
N ASN A 131 0.95 -7.70 -6.51
CA ASN A 131 1.08 -9.10 -6.92
C ASN A 131 -0.05 -10.00 -6.38
N VAL A 132 -1.25 -9.45 -6.19
CA VAL A 132 -2.46 -10.19 -5.85
C VAL A 132 -2.86 -11.04 -7.04
N ASN A 133 -2.55 -12.32 -6.95
CA ASN A 133 -2.85 -13.32 -7.96
C ASN A 133 -3.40 -14.57 -7.30
N VAL A 134 -4.62 -14.94 -7.68
CA VAL A 134 -5.36 -16.07 -7.10
C VAL A 134 -5.89 -16.97 -8.20
N THR A 135 -6.22 -18.21 -7.85
CA THR A 135 -6.85 -19.16 -8.78
C THR A 135 -8.20 -19.62 -8.24
N GLY A 136 -9.15 -19.91 -9.12
CA GLY A 136 -10.52 -20.24 -8.72
C GLY A 136 -11.39 -18.99 -8.63
N ASP A 137 -12.68 -19.20 -8.42
CA ASP A 137 -13.64 -18.11 -8.29
C ASP A 137 -13.53 -17.52 -6.88
N ILE A 138 -13.48 -16.20 -6.76
CA ILE A 138 -13.41 -15.52 -5.46
C ILE A 138 -14.74 -15.63 -4.73
N THR A 139 -14.72 -16.21 -3.53
CA THR A 139 -15.89 -16.42 -2.67
C THR A 139 -15.86 -15.61 -1.38
N GLY A 140 -14.74 -14.94 -1.08
CA GLY A 140 -14.61 -14.01 0.04
C GLY A 140 -13.34 -13.17 -0.08
N ALA A 141 -13.35 -11.97 0.48
CA ALA A 141 -12.19 -11.09 0.52
C ALA A 141 -12.23 -10.23 1.80
N GLN A 142 -11.19 -10.36 2.63
CA GLN A 142 -11.08 -9.66 3.91
C GLN A 142 -9.75 -8.94 4.00
N LEU A 143 -9.77 -7.69 4.45
CA LEU A 143 -8.57 -6.94 4.78
C LEU A 143 -8.45 -6.81 6.30
N ARG A 144 -7.36 -7.30 6.87
CA ARG A 144 -7.02 -7.12 8.27
C ARG A 144 -6.01 -6.00 8.39
N VAL A 145 -6.25 -5.07 9.30
CA VAL A 145 -5.38 -3.91 9.52
C VAL A 145 -5.08 -3.81 11.00
N LYS A 146 -3.83 -3.51 11.32
CA LYS A 146 -3.38 -3.15 12.65
C LYS A 146 -2.40 -1.98 12.59
N PHE A 147 -2.74 -0.88 13.23
CA PHE A 147 -1.88 0.26 13.44
C PHE A 147 -0.90 0.03 14.60
N LEU A 148 0.15 0.84 14.63
CA LEU A 148 1.28 0.68 15.53
C LEU A 148 1.07 1.43 16.85
N ASP A 149 1.04 0.71 17.97
CA ASP A 149 1.20 1.32 19.29
C ASP A 149 2.64 1.82 19.43
N THR A 150 2.82 3.14 19.52
CA THR A 150 4.14 3.74 19.68
C THR A 150 4.49 3.88 21.16
N ALA A 151 5.78 3.98 21.48
CA ALA A 151 6.24 4.17 22.84
C ALA A 151 5.89 5.55 23.44
N ARG A 152 5.29 6.46 22.67
CA ARG A 152 4.91 7.84 23.07
C ARG A 152 6.07 8.66 23.67
N VAL A 153 7.31 8.36 23.26
CA VAL A 153 8.54 9.00 23.78
C VAL A 153 9.42 9.52 22.65
N GLY A 154 8.95 10.54 21.95
CA GLY A 154 9.67 11.17 20.85
C GLY A 154 8.72 11.84 19.88
N THR A 155 9.25 12.63 18.94
CA THR A 155 8.40 13.41 18.04
C THR A 155 7.59 12.52 17.12
N ASN A 156 8.22 11.52 16.49
CA ASN A 156 7.52 10.57 15.63
C ASN A 156 6.50 9.75 16.44
N GLU A 157 6.86 9.30 17.63
CA GLU A 157 5.99 8.49 18.48
C GLU A 157 4.75 9.26 18.98
N THR A 158 4.86 10.57 19.19
CA THR A 158 3.72 11.42 19.56
C THR A 158 3.08 12.13 18.37
N PHE A 159 3.51 11.84 17.14
CA PHE A 159 2.87 12.27 15.91
C PHE A 159 2.09 11.12 15.28
N PHE A 160 2.71 9.94 15.13
CA PHE A 160 2.03 8.76 14.63
C PHE A 160 1.16 8.15 15.73
N ASP A 161 -0.10 8.55 15.76
CA ASP A 161 -1.08 8.08 16.71
C ASP A 161 -2.41 7.77 16.00
N TYR A 162 -3.19 6.86 16.57
CA TYR A 162 -4.53 6.50 16.07
C TYR A 162 -5.59 6.75 17.15
N SER A 163 -5.35 7.76 17.99
CA SER A 163 -6.01 7.90 19.28
C SER A 163 -7.45 8.42 19.19
N ALA A 164 -7.89 8.80 17.99
CA ALA A 164 -9.16 9.44 17.77
C ALA A 164 -10.24 8.50 17.21
N GLY A 165 -10.86 8.88 16.09
CA GLY A 165 -12.14 8.36 15.64
C GLY A 165 -12.05 6.97 15.03
N PHE A 166 -12.27 6.91 13.73
CA PHE A 166 -12.26 5.68 12.97
C PHE A 166 -11.72 5.97 11.59
N GLU A 167 -10.91 5.05 11.08
CA GLU A 167 -10.33 5.19 9.76
C GLU A 167 -11.27 4.59 8.72
N GLU A 168 -11.51 5.33 7.66
CA GLU A 168 -12.36 4.94 6.54
C GLU A 168 -11.50 4.52 5.34
N PHE A 169 -11.99 3.55 4.58
CA PHE A 169 -11.26 2.97 3.45
C PHE A 169 -12.15 2.94 2.22
N ALA A 170 -11.53 3.07 1.05
CA ALA A 170 -12.19 2.82 -0.22
C ALA A 170 -11.26 2.09 -1.17
N VAL A 171 -11.84 1.27 -2.05
CA VAL A 171 -11.11 0.73 -3.19
C VAL A 171 -11.03 1.80 -4.28
N LEU A 172 -9.81 2.06 -4.75
CA LEU A 172 -9.51 3.07 -5.78
C LEU A 172 -9.12 2.42 -7.10
N THR A 173 -9.21 3.17 -8.20
CA THR A 173 -8.45 2.80 -9.40
C THR A 173 -6.98 3.16 -9.24
N SER A 174 -6.10 2.56 -10.05
CA SER A 174 -4.71 3.00 -10.10
C SER A 174 -4.53 4.46 -10.51
N SER A 175 -5.49 5.03 -11.26
CA SER A 175 -5.43 6.45 -11.64
C SER A 175 -5.72 7.37 -10.46
N ASP A 176 -6.74 7.04 -9.68
CA ASP A 176 -7.15 7.83 -8.52
C ASP A 176 -6.10 7.73 -7.41
N ALA A 177 -5.56 6.54 -7.17
CA ALA A 177 -4.45 6.32 -6.25
C ALA A 177 -3.24 7.22 -6.58
N ARG A 178 -2.80 7.25 -7.84
CA ARG A 178 -1.68 8.13 -8.25
C ARG A 178 -1.99 9.62 -8.07
N LEU A 179 -3.22 10.03 -8.31
CA LEU A 179 -3.64 11.42 -8.10
C LEU A 179 -3.57 11.78 -6.62
N LEU A 180 -4.03 10.89 -5.74
CA LEU A 180 -3.98 11.07 -4.29
C LEU A 180 -2.54 11.11 -3.78
N ASP A 181 -1.70 10.14 -4.13
CA ASP A 181 -0.28 10.12 -3.75
C ASP A 181 0.46 11.41 -4.15
N THR A 182 0.14 11.96 -5.33
CA THR A 182 0.77 13.19 -5.82
C THR A 182 0.32 14.44 -5.06
N ALA A 183 -0.86 14.41 -4.43
CA ALA A 183 -1.36 15.55 -3.67
C ALA A 183 -0.59 15.79 -2.37
N ASN A 184 0.09 14.77 -1.85
CA ASN A 184 0.93 14.86 -0.64
C ASN A 184 0.18 15.52 0.53
N LEU A 185 -1.05 15.09 0.79
CA LEU A 185 -1.88 15.62 1.87
C LEU A 185 -1.23 15.30 3.22
N GLY A 186 -1.27 16.26 4.15
CA GLY A 186 -0.60 16.11 5.45
C GLY A 186 0.93 16.13 5.43
N LEU A 187 1.58 16.24 4.27
CA LEU A 187 3.04 16.19 4.09
C LEU A 187 3.67 17.58 3.84
N GLY A 188 5.00 17.60 3.74
CA GLY A 188 5.77 18.80 3.39
C GLY A 188 5.64 19.89 4.45
N ASP A 189 5.30 21.11 4.01
CA ASP A 189 5.14 22.29 4.89
C ASP A 189 4.00 22.14 5.91
N ALA A 190 3.09 21.16 5.73
CA ALA A 190 2.04 20.86 6.69
C ALA A 190 2.54 20.00 7.86
N ALA A 191 3.50 19.11 7.61
CA ALA A 191 4.07 18.23 8.63
C ALA A 191 5.02 19.02 9.54
N PRO A 192 5.00 18.78 10.87
CA PRO A 192 5.94 19.44 11.78
C PRO A 192 7.38 19.12 11.39
N GLU A 193 8.27 20.13 11.36
CA GLU A 193 9.69 19.97 10.98
C GLU A 193 10.45 18.94 11.84
N THR A 194 9.93 18.65 13.04
CA THR A 194 10.50 17.70 13.98
C THR A 194 10.15 16.25 13.63
N VAL A 195 9.11 16.01 12.81
CA VAL A 195 8.70 14.68 12.36
C VAL A 195 9.57 14.25 11.20
N THR A 196 10.18 13.07 11.29
CA THR A 196 11.09 12.55 10.26
C THR A 196 10.48 11.32 9.59
N TYR A 197 10.37 11.38 8.27
CA TYR A 197 9.87 10.32 7.41
C TYR A 197 10.63 10.29 6.08
N ASN A 198 10.58 9.16 5.41
CA ASN A 198 11.06 8.98 4.04
C ASN A 198 9.85 8.94 3.11
N ILE A 199 9.93 9.67 2.00
CA ILE A 199 9.00 9.50 0.88
C ILE A 199 9.55 8.37 0.03
N SER A 200 8.99 7.19 0.23
CA SER A 200 9.21 6.02 -0.60
C SER A 200 8.09 6.01 -1.62
N ALA A 201 8.18 6.89 -2.64
CA ALA A 201 7.27 6.81 -3.79
C ALA A 201 7.19 5.33 -4.19
N PRO A 202 6.00 4.71 -4.27
CA PRO A 202 5.92 3.35 -4.75
C PRO A 202 6.46 3.43 -6.18
N SER A 203 7.72 3.01 -6.40
CA SER A 203 8.31 3.08 -7.72
C SER A 203 7.44 2.19 -8.57
N GLY A 204 6.62 2.80 -9.44
CA GLY A 204 5.88 2.07 -10.44
C GLY A 204 6.88 1.18 -11.15
N THR A 205 6.65 -0.13 -11.08
CA THR A 205 7.48 -1.26 -11.52
C THR A 205 8.56 -1.76 -10.55
N PRO A 206 8.52 -3.04 -10.12
CA PRO A 206 9.75 -3.76 -9.83
C PRO A 206 10.49 -3.96 -11.15
N GLU A 207 11.73 -3.50 -11.25
CA GLU A 207 12.67 -3.99 -12.27
C GLU A 207 12.83 -5.51 -12.07
N PRO A 208 12.41 -6.36 -13.04
CA PRO A 208 12.69 -7.79 -12.93
C PRO A 208 14.18 -8.00 -13.15
N TYR A 209 14.89 -8.49 -12.12
CA TYR A 209 16.32 -8.87 -12.13
C TYR A 209 16.72 -9.97 -13.14
N TRP A 210 15.89 -10.27 -14.13
CA TRP A 210 16.09 -11.35 -15.10
C TRP A 210 16.77 -10.90 -16.42
N PHE A 211 17.19 -9.64 -16.55
CA PHE A 211 17.91 -9.16 -17.73
C PHE A 211 19.45 -9.14 -17.65
N LEU A 212 20.07 -9.62 -16.57
CA LEU A 212 21.45 -10.12 -16.64
C LEU A 212 21.45 -11.58 -17.12
N LEU A 213 20.82 -11.80 -18.28
CA LEU A 213 21.02 -12.99 -19.09
C LEU A 213 22.48 -13.02 -19.52
N LEU A 214 23.20 -13.98 -18.96
CA LEU A 214 23.93 -14.99 -19.72
C LEU A 214 24.31 -14.55 -21.15
N ILE A 215 25.45 -13.89 -21.28
CA ILE A 215 26.29 -14.07 -22.46
C ILE A 215 27.55 -14.79 -22.00
N ILE A 216 27.45 -16.12 -21.92
CA ILE A 216 28.61 -16.99 -22.03
C ILE A 216 28.85 -17.19 -23.53
N PRO A 217 29.94 -16.70 -24.13
CA PRO A 217 30.38 -17.28 -25.38
C PRO A 217 31.15 -18.56 -25.04
N VAL A 218 30.46 -19.70 -25.08
CA VAL A 218 31.13 -21.00 -25.23
C VAL A 218 31.66 -21.07 -26.65
N ILE A 219 32.88 -20.58 -26.87
CA ILE A 219 33.61 -20.82 -28.11
C ILE A 219 34.48 -22.05 -27.88
N PHE A 220 33.97 -23.22 -28.25
CA PHE A 220 34.82 -24.31 -28.71
C PHE A 220 34.00 -25.24 -29.62
N LEU A 221 34.19 -25.10 -30.94
CA LEU A 221 34.17 -26.29 -31.79
C LEU A 221 35.17 -26.14 -32.94
N TRP A 222 36.08 -27.11 -32.95
CA TRP A 222 37.25 -27.19 -33.80
C TRP A 222 36.91 -27.98 -35.08
N ARG A 223 37.28 -27.39 -36.22
CA ARG A 223 37.94 -28.02 -37.39
C ARG A 223 37.18 -29.03 -38.28
N LYS A 224 37.25 -28.66 -39.57
CA LYS A 224 37.71 -29.46 -40.74
C LYS A 224 36.62 -30.00 -41.67
N HIS A 225 36.61 -29.44 -42.88
CA HIS A 225 36.59 -30.08 -44.22
C HIS A 225 36.70 -28.88 -45.20
N GLY A 226 37.63 -28.70 -46.15
CA GLY A 226 38.63 -29.54 -46.78
C GLY A 226 38.49 -29.40 -48.30
N ARG A 227 39.34 -28.61 -48.98
CA ARG A 227 40.05 -28.91 -50.27
C ARG A 227 40.41 -27.68 -51.13
N LYS A 228 41.72 -27.59 -51.37
CA LYS A 228 42.48 -27.44 -52.65
C LYS A 228 42.29 -26.20 -53.58
N LYS A 229 43.50 -25.73 -53.98
CA LYS A 229 44.00 -25.12 -55.26
C LYS A 229 44.36 -23.63 -55.10
N ALA A 230 45.40 -23.04 -55.70
CA ALA A 230 46.64 -23.45 -56.38
C ALA A 230 47.40 -22.15 -56.75
N HIS A 231 48.73 -22.22 -56.96
CA HIS A 231 49.62 -21.24 -57.65
C HIS A 231 49.77 -19.84 -57.01
N ILE A 232 50.93 -19.18 -56.94
CA ILE A 232 52.20 -19.20 -57.69
C ILE A 232 53.35 -19.07 -56.68
#